data_AF-A0A920VAT1-F1
#
_entry.id   AF-A0A920VAT1-F1
#
_cell.length_a   1.000
_cell.length_b   1.000
_cell.length_c   1.000
_cell.angle_alpha   90.00
_cell.angle_beta   90.00
_cell.angle_gamma   90.00
#
_symmetry.space_group_name_H-M   'P 1'
#
loop_
_entity.id
_entity.type
_entity.pdbx_description
1 polymer ?
#
loop_
_entity_poly.entity_id
_entity_poly.type
_entity_poly.pdbx_seq_one_letter_code
_entity_poly.pdbx_strand_id
1 'polypeptide(L)'
;MIMLGVVLHGICYDFFFVTGFMYTDNKAPKEVRNQAQSLLVFFTQGVGMFFGYKIAGAKFAAVQESSDALAATIQTPTFGFWESFGKMFLTEKPTATAGIVQDAMANWKTFWMFPSLMALVVAVIFAFAFWDKVKQEKASTE
;
A
#
# COMPACT_ATOMS: atom_id res chain seq x y z
N MET A 1 -1.00 -17.55 -4.62
CA MET A 1 0.17 -16.63 -4.59
C MET A 1 -0.24 -15.19 -4.34
N ILE A 2 -1.19 -14.61 -5.09
CA ILE A 2 -1.68 -13.23 -4.87
C ILE A 2 -2.28 -13.02 -3.47
N MET A 3 -3.14 -13.93 -2.99
CA MET A 3 -3.72 -13.83 -1.64
C MET A 3 -2.67 -13.82 -0.52
N LEU A 4 -1.59 -14.59 -0.68
CA LEU A 4 -0.51 -14.64 0.30
C LEU A 4 0.29 -13.33 0.30
N GLY A 5 0.52 -12.75 -0.88
CA GLY A 5 1.13 -11.42 -1.00
C GLY A 5 0.29 -10.31 -0.37
N VAL A 6 -1.04 -10.36 -0.53
CA VAL A 6 -1.96 -9.39 0.09
C VAL A 6 -1.94 -9.51 1.63
N VAL A 7 -1.94 -10.73 2.17
CA VAL A 7 -1.83 -10.95 3.62
C VAL A 7 -0.50 -10.44 4.15
N LEU A 8 0.62 -10.79 3.50
CA LEU A 8 1.94 -10.33 3.91
C LEU A 8 2.06 -8.80 3.84
N HIS A 9 1.48 -8.18 2.81
CA HIS A 9 1.47 -6.73 2.68
C HIS A 9 0.74 -6.06 3.86
N GLY A 10 -0.41 -6.61 4.29
CA GLY A 10 -1.13 -6.11 5.46
C GLY A 10 -0.30 -6.14 6.74
N ILE A 11 0.43 -7.24 6.98
CA ILE A 11 1.33 -7.38 8.13
C ILE A 11 2.47 -6.35 8.06
N CYS A 12 3.13 -6.22 6.91
CA CYS A 12 4.21 -5.24 6.72
C CYS A 12 3.72 -3.80 6.88
N TYR A 13 2.51 -3.52 6.39
CA TYR A 13 1.88 -2.20 6.50
C TYR A 13 1.64 -1.84 7.97
N ASP A 14 1.08 -2.75 8.77
CA ASP A 14 0.85 -2.52 10.20
C ASP A 14 2.17 -2.25 10.95
N PHE A 15 3.18 -3.09 10.76
CA PHE A 15 4.48 -2.92 11.42
C PHE A 15 5.14 -1.56 11.09
N PHE A 16 5.01 -1.10 9.85
CA PHE A 16 5.54 0.21 9.45
C PHE A 16 4.85 1.35 10.22
N PHE A 17 3.52 1.33 10.32
CA PHE A 17 2.77 2.37 11.02
C PHE A 17 2.94 2.30 12.54
N VAL A 18 2.86 1.11 13.13
CA VAL A 18 3.05 0.92 14.58
C VAL A 18 4.44 1.36 15.00
N THR A 19 5.49 0.94 14.29
CA THR A 19 6.87 1.36 14.58
C THR A 19 7.04 2.87 14.36
N GLY A 20 6.45 3.41 13.29
CA GLY A 20 6.44 4.84 13.02
C GLY A 20 5.82 5.65 14.16
N PHE A 21 4.65 5.23 14.64
CA PHE A 21 4.00 5.89 15.78
C PHE A 21 4.81 5.76 17.06
N MET A 22 5.37 4.59 17.37
CA MET A 22 6.25 4.42 18.53
C MET A 22 7.48 5.34 18.47
N TYR A 23 8.09 5.49 17.29
CA TYR A 23 9.21 6.40 17.10
C TYR A 23 8.80 7.87 17.26
N THR A 24 7.69 8.27 16.63
CA THR A 24 7.15 9.62 16.77
C THR A 24 6.76 9.95 18.21
N ASP A 25 6.22 8.98 18.96
CA ASP A 25 5.87 9.12 20.38
C ASP A 25 7.10 9.37 21.25
N ASN A 26 8.21 8.69 20.96
CA ASN A 26 9.48 8.87 21.66
C ASN A 26 10.18 10.20 21.32
N LYS A 27 10.02 10.71 20.10
CA LYS A 27 10.74 11.90 19.63
C LYS A 27 9.96 13.21 19.82
N ALA A 28 8.64 13.17 19.82
CA ALA A 28 7.80 14.37 19.88
C ALA A 28 7.47 14.80 21.33
N PRO A 29 7.41 16.12 21.62
CA PRO A 29 6.90 16.64 22.89
C PRO A 29 5.45 16.21 23.16
N LYS A 30 5.10 16.06 24.44
CA LYS A 30 3.76 15.60 24.87
C LYS A 30 2.63 16.49 24.33
N GLU A 31 2.85 17.79 24.15
CA GLU A 31 1.81 18.69 23.64
C GLU A 31 1.49 18.49 22.15
N VAL A 32 2.45 17.99 21.35
CA VAL A 32 2.33 17.89 19.87
C VAL A 32 2.35 16.45 19.35
N ARG A 33 2.43 15.46 20.23
CA ARG A 33 2.54 14.04 19.88
C ARG A 33 1.43 13.53 18.95
N ASN A 34 0.18 13.87 19.26
CA ASN A 34 -0.97 13.49 18.44
C ASN A 34 -0.94 14.18 17.06
N GLN A 35 -0.43 15.41 17.00
CA GLN A 35 -0.27 16.16 15.75
C GLN A 35 0.83 15.51 14.89
N ALA A 36 1.94 15.10 15.50
CA ALA A 36 3.04 14.43 14.80
C ALA A 36 2.64 13.04 14.28
N GLN A 37 1.84 12.26 15.03
CA GLN A 37 1.31 10.98 14.54
C GLN A 37 0.35 11.19 13.36
N SER A 38 -0.51 12.21 13.41
CA SER A 38 -1.41 12.55 12.31
C SER A 38 -0.65 13.00 11.06
N LEU A 39 0.46 13.71 11.25
CA LEU A 39 1.35 14.11 10.17
C LEU A 39 2.03 12.90 9.49
N LEU A 40 2.41 11.87 10.26
CA LEU A 40 2.95 10.62 9.72
C LEU A 40 1.93 9.91 8.82
N VAL A 41 0.65 9.87 9.22
CA VAL A 41 -0.44 9.33 8.38
C VAL A 41 -0.67 10.21 7.15
N PHE A 42 -0.69 11.53 7.30
CA PHE A 42 -0.88 12.45 6.17
C PHE A 42 0.21 12.32 5.10
N PHE A 43 1.48 12.20 5.50
CA PHE A 43 2.55 12.03 4.52
C PHE A 43 2.52 10.69 3.80
N THR A 44 2.14 9.62 4.49
CA THR A 44 2.16 8.26 3.94
C THR A 44 0.91 7.95 3.12
N GLN A 45 -0.28 8.30 3.62
CA GLN A 45 -1.57 8.04 2.99
C GLN A 45 -2.11 9.20 2.16
N GLY A 46 -1.72 10.44 2.50
CA GLY A 46 -2.11 11.63 1.74
C GLY A 46 -1.11 11.91 0.62
N VAL A 47 0.03 12.51 0.96
CA VAL A 47 1.03 12.97 -0.01
C VAL A 47 1.64 11.79 -0.78
N GLY A 48 2.03 10.73 -0.08
CA GLY A 48 2.63 9.55 -0.68
C GLY A 48 1.72 8.88 -1.70
N MET A 49 0.43 8.75 -1.37
CA MET A 49 -0.55 8.16 -2.26
C MET A 49 -0.92 9.10 -3.43
N PHE A 50 -0.99 10.42 -3.18
CA PHE A 50 -1.24 11.43 -4.23
C PHE A 50 -0.17 11.39 -5.32
N PHE A 51 1.11 11.47 -4.95
CA PHE A 51 2.20 11.36 -5.92
C PHE A 51 2.30 9.96 -6.50
N GLY A 52 2.07 8.92 -5.69
CA GLY A 52 1.99 7.53 -6.14
C GLY A 52 1.00 7.35 -7.29
N TYR A 53 -0.23 7.85 -7.14
CA TYR A 53 -1.26 7.78 -8.18
C TYR A 53 -0.96 8.64 -9.40
N LYS A 54 -0.33 9.81 -9.25
CA LYS A 54 0.09 10.60 -10.43
C LYS A 54 1.16 9.91 -11.26
N ILE A 55 2.16 9.30 -10.61
CA ILE A 55 3.24 8.61 -11.31
C ILE A 55 2.74 7.28 -11.88
N ALA A 56 1.91 6.55 -11.12
CA ALA A 56 1.28 5.32 -11.58
C ALA A 56 0.31 5.59 -12.75
N GLY A 57 -0.57 6.59 -12.65
CA GLY A 57 -1.54 6.92 -13.71
C GLY A 57 -0.88 7.28 -15.04
N ALA A 58 0.28 7.96 -15.02
CA ALA A 58 1.02 8.26 -16.24
C ALA A 58 1.69 7.03 -16.89
N LYS A 59 1.95 5.97 -16.12
CA LYS A 59 2.63 4.74 -16.59
C LYS A 59 1.67 3.58 -16.86
N PHE A 60 0.53 3.54 -16.17
CA PHE A 60 -0.48 2.47 -16.24
C PHE A 60 -1.71 2.84 -17.09
N ALA A 61 -1.66 3.90 -17.90
CA ALA A 61 -2.74 4.25 -18.83
C ALA A 61 -3.19 3.07 -19.73
N ALA A 62 -2.25 2.21 -20.14
CA ALA A 62 -2.55 0.99 -20.92
C ALA A 62 -3.24 -0.12 -20.10
N VAL A 63 -3.07 -0.13 -18.77
CA VAL A 63 -3.70 -1.11 -17.87
C VAL A 63 -5.11 -0.65 -17.46
N GLN A 64 -5.36 0.67 -17.41
CA GLN A 64 -6.69 1.24 -17.22
C GLN A 64 -7.66 0.74 -18.29
N GLU A 65 -7.25 0.75 -19.57
CA GLU A 65 -8.07 0.26 -20.69
C GLU A 65 -8.39 -1.24 -20.58
N SER A 66 -7.43 -2.04 -20.10
CA SER A 66 -7.63 -3.47 -19.83
C SER A 66 -8.58 -3.72 -18.64
N SER A 67 -8.52 -2.85 -17.62
CA SER A 67 -9.37 -2.92 -16.44
C SER A 67 -10.79 -2.43 -16.72
N ASP A 68 -10.96 -1.41 -17.56
CA ASP A 68 -12.27 -0.90 -18.01
C ASP A 68 -12.95 -1.90 -18.95
N ALA A 69 -12.21 -2.60 -19.81
CA ALA A 69 -12.73 -3.71 -20.61
C ALA A 69 -13.14 -4.93 -19.76
N LEU A 70 -12.39 -5.22 -18.68
CA LEU A 70 -12.77 -6.25 -17.71
C LEU A 70 -13.99 -5.83 -16.88
N ALA A 71 -14.08 -4.56 -16.47
CA ALA A 71 -15.25 -4.01 -15.78
C ALA A 71 -16.50 -4.00 -16.67
N ALA A 72 -16.35 -3.75 -17.98
CA ALA A 72 -17.44 -3.81 -18.94
C ALA A 72 -17.92 -5.24 -19.23
N THR A 73 -17.07 -6.26 -19.02
CA THR A 73 -17.42 -7.68 -19.15
C THR A 73 -17.93 -8.29 -17.84
N ILE A 74 -17.67 -7.65 -16.70
CA ILE A 74 -18.34 -7.94 -15.44
C ILE A 74 -19.72 -7.28 -15.48
N GLN A 75 -20.75 -8.05 -15.81
CA GLN A 75 -22.12 -7.66 -15.45
C GLN A 75 -22.13 -7.47 -13.93
N THR A 76 -22.31 -6.25 -13.44
CA THR A 76 -22.65 -5.98 -12.05
C THR A 76 -24.17 -6.09 -11.93
N PRO A 77 -24.74 -7.23 -11.51
CA PRO A 77 -26.16 -7.32 -11.28
C PRO A 77 -26.41 -6.54 -9.99
N THR A 78 -27.31 -5.56 -10.01
CA THR A 78 -27.73 -4.88 -8.79
C THR A 78 -28.54 -5.86 -7.96
N PHE A 79 -27.94 -6.42 -6.92
CA PHE A 79 -28.61 -7.32 -5.99
C PHE A 79 -29.22 -6.54 -4.82
N GLY A 80 -30.29 -7.07 -4.23
CA GLY A 80 -30.84 -6.52 -2.98
C GLY A 80 -29.87 -6.70 -1.80
N PHE A 81 -29.96 -5.87 -0.76
CA PHE A 81 -29.07 -5.91 0.42
C PHE A 81 -28.87 -7.31 1.00
N TRP A 82 -29.96 -8.07 1.17
CA TRP A 82 -29.92 -9.43 1.75
C TRP A 82 -29.26 -10.47 0.84
N GLU A 83 -29.29 -10.24 -0.47
CA GLU A 83 -28.70 -11.12 -1.47
C GLU A 83 -27.20 -10.83 -1.64
N SER A 84 -26.82 -9.55 -1.62
CA SER A 84 -25.42 -9.11 -1.51
C SER A 84 -24.76 -9.60 -0.22
N PHE A 85 -25.47 -9.56 0.91
CA PHE A 85 -24.96 -10.07 2.19
C PHE A 85 -24.74 -11.59 2.13
N GLY A 86 -25.71 -12.37 1.64
CA GLY A 86 -25.54 -13.82 1.49
C GLY A 86 -24.40 -14.19 0.54
N LYS A 87 -24.24 -13.45 -0.56
CA LYS A 87 -23.18 -13.67 -1.55
C LYS A 87 -21.81 -13.12 -1.14
N MET A 88 -21.72 -12.27 -0.12
CA MET A 88 -20.44 -11.83 0.43
C MET A 88 -19.71 -12.96 1.17
N PHE A 89 -20.45 -13.92 1.74
CA PHE A 89 -19.91 -15.08 2.46
C PHE A 89 -19.84 -16.35 1.61
N LEU A 90 -20.57 -16.39 0.49
CA LEU A 90 -20.44 -17.43 -0.53
C LEU A 90 -19.42 -16.96 -1.57
N THR A 91 -18.24 -17.56 -1.60
CA THR A 91 -17.25 -17.29 -2.66
C THR A 91 -17.77 -17.81 -4.00
N GLU A 92 -18.64 -17.03 -4.67
CA GLU A 92 -18.93 -17.18 -6.10
C GLU A 92 -17.68 -16.72 -6.84
N LYS A 93 -16.80 -17.68 -7.16
CA LYS A 93 -15.64 -17.46 -8.02
C LYS A 93 -16.21 -17.06 -9.38
N PRO A 94 -16.00 -15.83 -9.88
CA PRO A 94 -16.40 -15.52 -11.25
C PRO A 94 -15.68 -16.50 -12.16
N THR A 95 -16.40 -17.17 -13.05
CA THR A 95 -15.84 -18.10 -14.03
C THR A 95 -15.03 -17.28 -15.04
N ALA A 96 -13.80 -16.94 -14.65
CA ALA A 96 -12.88 -16.24 -15.52
C ALA A 96 -12.51 -17.17 -16.67
N THR A 97 -12.81 -16.75 -17.90
CA THR A 97 -12.36 -17.41 -19.13
C THR A 97 -10.85 -17.56 -19.06
N ALA A 98 -10.32 -18.77 -19.33
CA ALA A 98 -8.92 -19.14 -19.08
C ALA A 98 -7.87 -18.15 -19.64
N GLY A 99 -8.21 -17.36 -20.66
CA GLY A 99 -7.36 -16.30 -21.21
C GLY A 99 -7.09 -15.13 -20.26
N ILE A 100 -8.10 -14.68 -19.49
CA ILE A 100 -7.98 -13.49 -18.61
C ILE A 100 -7.05 -13.79 -17.42
N VAL A 101 -7.09 -15.04 -16.93
CA VAL A 101 -6.19 -15.51 -15.88
C VAL A 101 -4.74 -15.57 -16.37
N GLN A 102 -4.52 -15.96 -17.63
CA GLN A 102 -3.19 -16.00 -18.24
C GLN A 102 -2.60 -14.60 -18.46
N ASP A 103 -3.40 -13.64 -18.95
CA ASP A 103 -2.96 -12.26 -19.16
C ASP A 103 -2.71 -11.52 -17.83
N ALA A 104 -3.53 -11.76 -16.80
CA ALA A 104 -3.27 -11.25 -15.45
C ALA A 104 -1.97 -11.82 -14.86
N MET A 105 -1.70 -13.11 -15.09
CA MET A 105 -0.47 -13.79 -14.68
C MET A 105 0.74 -13.45 -15.55
N ALA A 106 0.58 -12.80 -16.71
CA ALA A 106 1.69 -12.24 -17.49
C ALA A 106 2.09 -10.85 -16.97
N ASN A 107 1.11 -10.04 -16.56
CA ASN A 107 1.31 -8.65 -16.14
C ASN A 107 1.58 -8.46 -14.64
N TRP A 108 1.37 -9.49 -13.80
CA TRP A 108 1.55 -9.40 -12.35
C TRP A 108 2.94 -8.89 -11.94
N LYS A 109 3.99 -9.29 -12.67
CA LYS A 109 5.36 -8.87 -12.38
C LYS A 109 5.51 -7.37 -12.56
N THR A 110 4.95 -6.80 -13.63
CA THR A 110 4.97 -5.35 -13.89
C THR A 110 4.21 -4.59 -12.80
N PHE A 111 3.11 -5.15 -12.29
CA PHE A 111 2.32 -4.55 -11.22
C PHE A 111 3.08 -4.46 -9.89
N TRP A 112 3.86 -5.48 -9.53
CA TRP A 112 4.60 -5.52 -8.25
C TRP A 112 5.99 -4.88 -8.32
N MET A 113 6.68 -4.99 -9.46
CA MET A 113 8.03 -4.45 -9.61
C MET A 113 8.07 -2.93 -9.56
N PHE A 114 7.01 -2.25 -10.03
CA PHE A 114 6.98 -0.79 -10.05
C PHE A 114 6.89 -0.15 -8.64
N PRO A 115 5.93 -0.52 -7.77
CA PRO A 115 5.92 -0.07 -6.37
C PRO A 115 7.18 -0.49 -5.62
N SER A 116 7.70 -1.69 -5.88
CA SER A 116 8.93 -2.17 -5.24
C SER A 116 10.15 -1.32 -5.61
N LEU A 117 10.31 -0.98 -6.89
CA LEU A 117 11.42 -0.14 -7.35
C LEU A 117 11.30 1.28 -6.76
N MET A 118 10.09 1.84 -6.75
CA MET A 118 9.85 3.15 -6.15
C MET A 118 10.16 3.14 -4.65
N ALA A 119 9.73 2.10 -3.93
CA ALA A 119 10.05 1.92 -2.52
C ALA A 119 11.56 1.80 -2.29
N LEU A 120 12.29 1.13 -3.17
CA LEU A 120 13.75 1.03 -3.10
C LEU A 120 14.41 2.41 -3.29
N VAL A 121 13.95 3.21 -4.26
CA VAL A 121 14.45 4.59 -4.45
C VAL A 121 14.19 5.44 -3.21
N VAL A 122 12.97 5.38 -2.64
CA VAL A 122 12.64 6.11 -1.40
C VAL A 122 13.51 5.64 -0.24
N ALA A 123 13.74 4.33 -0.10
CA ALA A 123 14.58 3.76 0.94
C ALA A 123 16.05 4.23 0.81
N VAL A 124 16.58 4.32 -0.41
CA VAL A 124 17.92 4.87 -0.67
C VAL A 124 17.98 6.35 -0.27
N ILE A 125 16.99 7.15 -0.65
CA ILE A 125 16.92 8.57 -0.26
C ILE A 125 16.87 8.71 1.26
N PHE A 126 16.04 7.91 1.94
CA PHE A 126 15.95 7.91 3.39
C PHE A 126 17.26 7.50 4.06
N ALA A 127 17.92 6.46 3.54
CA ALA A 127 19.20 6.00 4.05
C ALA A 127 20.27 7.09 3.96
N PHE A 128 20.29 7.90 2.90
CA PHE A 128 21.23 9.03 2.79
C PHE A 128 20.81 10.25 3.62
N ALA A 129 19.52 10.59 3.66
CA ALA A 129 19.03 11.78 4.34
C ALA A 129 18.98 11.63 5.87
N PHE A 130 18.74 10.42 6.38
CA PHE A 130 18.59 10.12 7.81
C PHE A 130 19.71 9.26 8.37
N TRP A 131 20.90 9.27 7.74
CA TRP A 131 22.10 8.63 8.30
C TRP A 131 22.67 9.44 9.47
N ASP A 132 21.90 9.63 10.53
CA ASP A 132 22.41 10.26 11.73
C ASP A 132 23.17 9.22 12.56
N LYS A 133 24.45 9.49 12.83
CA LYS A 133 25.25 8.64 13.70
C LYS A 133 24.74 8.87 15.12
N VAL A 134 24.06 7.87 15.68
CA VAL A 134 23.64 7.85 17.08
C VAL A 134 24.85 8.23 17.95
N LYS A 135 24.91 9.48 18.38
CA LYS A 135 25.92 9.95 19.31
C LYS A 135 25.51 9.35 20.65
N GLN A 136 26.19 8.26 21.02
CA GLN A 136 26.12 7.67 22.35
C GLN A 136 26.58 8.74 23.34
N GLU A 137 25.66 9.57 23.84
CA GLU A 137 25.90 10.40 25.00
C GLU A 137 25.95 9.44 26.20
N LYS A 138 27.17 9.06 26.55
CA LYS A 138 27.44 8.27 27.75
C LYS A 138 26.90 9.02 28.95
N ALA A 139 25.84 8.49 29.53
CA ALA A 139 25.51 8.66 30.92
C ALA A 139 26.68 8.17 31.78
N SER A 140 27.51 9.09 32.25
CA SER A 140 28.49 8.94 33.34
C SER A 140 29.10 10.35 33.53
N THR A 141 29.03 11.06 34.65
CA THR A 141 28.61 10.77 36.02
C THR A 141 28.39 12.14 36.69
N GLU A 142 27.60 12.18 37.77
CA GLU A 142 27.87 13.05 38.91
C GLU A 142 29.35 13.11 39.32
#